data_AF-A0A8X6U577-F1
#
_entry.id   AF-A0A8X6U577-F1
#
_cell.length_a   1.000
_cell.length_b   1.000
_cell.length_c   1.000
_cell.angle_alpha   90.00
_cell.angle_beta   90.00
_cell.angle_gamma   90.00
#
_symmetry.space_group_name_H-M   'P 1'
#
loop_
_entity.id
_entity.type
_entity.pdbx_description
1 polymer ?
#
loop_
_entity_poly.entity_id
_entity_poly.type
_entity_poly.pdbx_seq_one_letter_code
_entity_poly.pdbx_strand_id
1 'polypeptide(L)'
;MEISEICVLMKYEFLRGATTRQAVANINSVFIIQVATNATVARRFKKFRSGDYDLSNESHGRPKTQVDSDVVKATAEANSSQSACELSLMYNVSKQS
;
A
#
# COMPACT_ATOMS: atom_id res chain seq x y z
N MET A 1 -2.33 5.95 -15.51
CA MET A 1 -1.38 6.82 -14.81
C MET A 1 -0.89 6.05 -13.63
N GLU A 2 0.40 5.78 -13.59
CA GLU A 2 0.99 5.01 -12.50
C GLU A 2 1.09 5.89 -11.24
N ILE A 3 1.00 5.27 -10.07
CA ILE A 3 1.13 5.99 -8.78
C ILE A 3 2.49 6.72 -8.71
N SER A 4 3.52 6.17 -9.36
CA SER A 4 4.85 6.79 -9.48
C SER A 4 4.80 8.13 -10.21
N GLU A 5 4.02 8.27 -11.29
CA GLU A 5 3.88 9.51 -12.07
C GLU A 5 3.23 10.62 -11.23
N ILE A 6 2.19 10.28 -10.46
CA ILE A 6 1.56 11.23 -9.54
C ILE A 6 2.54 11.68 -8.45
N CYS A 7 3.36 10.76 -7.93
CA CYS A 7 4.37 11.09 -6.93
C CYS A 7 5.46 12.04 -7.48
N VAL A 8 5.85 11.89 -8.76
CA VAL A 8 6.75 12.85 -9.44
C VAL A 8 6.14 14.25 -9.45
N LEU A 9 4.86 14.37 -9.80
CA LEU A 9 4.17 15.67 -9.84
C LEU A 9 4.04 16.29 -8.45
N MET A 10 3.73 15.48 -7.42
CA MET A 10 3.74 15.94 -6.04
C MET A 10 5.12 16.46 -5.63
N LYS A 11 6.21 15.77 -6.00
CA LYS A 11 7.57 16.23 -5.73
C LYS A 11 7.89 17.54 -6.45
N TYR A 12 7.47 17.67 -7.71
CA TYR A 12 7.63 18.90 -8.47
C TYR A 12 6.91 20.09 -7.81
N GLU A 13 5.63 19.92 -7.43
CA GLU A 13 4.86 20.95 -6.71
C GLU A 13 5.51 21.31 -5.36
N PHE A 14 6.03 20.33 -4.64
CA PHE A 14 6.75 20.54 -3.38
C PHE A 14 8.01 21.39 -3.57
N LEU A 15 8.85 21.06 -4.55
CA LEU A 15 10.07 21.82 -4.85
C LEU A 15 9.77 23.24 -5.34
N ARG A 16 8.61 23.44 -5.97
CA ARG A 16 8.12 24.76 -6.39
C ARG A 16 7.57 25.60 -5.22
N GLY A 17 7.54 25.06 -4.00
CA GLY A 17 7.05 25.73 -2.80
C GLY A 17 5.53 25.79 -2.68
N ALA A 18 4.79 24.97 -3.44
CA ALA A 18 3.34 24.94 -3.34
C ALA A 18 2.88 24.39 -1.98
N THR A 19 1.72 24.84 -1.50
CA THR A 19 1.04 24.21 -0.37
C THR A 19 0.34 22.91 -0.81
N THR A 20 0.00 22.03 0.13
CA THR A 20 -0.75 20.80 -0.16
C THR A 20 -2.04 21.07 -0.96
N ARG A 21 -2.80 22.09 -0.54
CA ARG A 21 -4.06 22.46 -1.21
C ARG A 21 -3.82 22.93 -2.65
N GLN A 22 -2.79 23.74 -2.88
CA GLN A 22 -2.42 24.19 -4.22
C GLN A 22 -1.96 23.02 -5.08
N ALA A 23 -1.11 22.14 -4.56
CA ALA A 23 -0.65 20.97 -5.29
C ALA A 23 -1.81 20.04 -5.70
N VAL A 24 -2.77 19.80 -4.81
CA VAL A 24 -4.00 19.04 -5.15
C VAL A 24 -4.77 19.72 -6.28
N ALA A 25 -5.00 21.03 -6.17
CA ALA A 25 -5.74 21.78 -7.18
C ALA A 25 -5.01 21.81 -8.53
N ASN A 26 -3.69 21.99 -8.53
CA ASN A 26 -2.86 22.02 -9.74
C ASN A 26 -2.79 20.66 -10.42
N ILE A 27 -2.69 19.58 -9.66
CA ILE A 27 -2.66 18.22 -10.22
C ILE A 27 -4.03 17.87 -10.79
N ASN A 28 -5.10 18.06 -10.00
CA ASN A 28 -6.45 17.69 -10.42
C ASN A 28 -7.08 18.67 -11.42
N SER A 29 -6.46 19.83 -11.71
CA SER A 29 -6.88 20.71 -12.82
C SER A 29 -6.35 20.20 -14.17
N VAL A 30 -5.21 19.52 -14.17
CA VAL A 30 -4.61 18.91 -15.36
C VAL A 30 -5.25 17.56 -15.66
N PHE A 31 -5.62 16.79 -14.62
CA PHE A 31 -6.23 15.47 -14.78
C PHE A 31 -7.73 15.50 -14.52
N ILE A 32 -8.50 15.02 -15.50
CA ILE A 32 -9.97 14.94 -15.46
C ILE A 32 -10.46 14.06 -14.30
N ILE A 33 -9.66 13.06 -13.90
CA ILE A 33 -9.90 12.23 -12.72
C ILE A 33 -9.18 12.86 -11.54
N GLN A 34 -9.86 12.97 -10.40
CA GLN A 34 -9.26 13.44 -9.14
C GLN A 34 -8.27 12.40 -8.60
N VAL A 35 -7.04 12.42 -9.11
CA VAL A 35 -5.98 11.45 -8.78
C VAL A 35 -5.23 11.80 -7.48
N ALA A 36 -5.17 13.08 -7.11
CA ALA A 36 -4.50 13.53 -5.90
C ALA A 36 -5.52 13.91 -4.81
N THR A 37 -5.44 13.25 -3.64
CA THR A 37 -6.20 13.68 -2.46
C THR A 37 -5.31 14.49 -1.52
N ASN A 38 -5.92 15.36 -0.71
CA ASN A 38 -5.20 16.15 0.29
C ASN A 38 -4.38 15.26 1.25
N ALA A 39 -4.94 14.11 1.67
CA ALA A 39 -4.26 13.18 2.56
C ALA A 39 -3.00 12.58 1.92
N THR A 40 -3.09 12.13 0.66
CA THR A 40 -1.95 11.56 -0.06
C THR A 40 -0.84 12.58 -0.28
N VAL A 41 -1.20 13.80 -0.74
CA VAL A 41 -0.22 14.88 -0.95
C VAL A 41 0.43 15.29 0.37
N ALA A 42 -0.34 15.43 1.45
CA ALA A 42 0.19 15.78 2.77
C ALA A 42 1.17 14.73 3.30
N ARG A 43 0.85 13.43 3.17
CA ARG A 43 1.76 12.34 3.55
C ARG A 43 3.07 12.40 2.77
N ARG A 44 3.01 12.62 1.45
CA ARG A 44 4.22 12.74 0.61
C ARG A 44 5.03 13.99 0.96
N PHE A 45 4.39 15.14 1.15
CA PHE A 45 5.09 16.36 1.55
C PHE A 45 5.79 16.22 2.90
N LYS A 46 5.19 15.49 3.85
CA LYS A 46 5.84 15.17 5.12
C LYS A 46 7.13 14.36 4.91
N LYS A 47 7.12 13.36 4.02
CA LYS A 47 8.33 12.59 3.63
C LYS A 47 9.38 13.47 2.95
N PHE A 48 8.97 14.33 2.02
CA PHE A 48 9.91 15.24 1.35
C PHE A 48 10.56 16.24 2.31
N ARG A 49 9.84 16.71 3.33
CA ARG A 49 10.40 17.55 4.41
C ARG A 49 11.42 16.82 5.27
N SER A 50 11.33 15.49 5.41
CA SER A 50 12.35 14.68 6.08
C SER A 50 13.52 14.30 5.15
N GLY A 51 13.56 14.79 3.91
CA GLY A 51 14.59 14.46 2.93
C GLY A 51 14.39 13.13 2.21
N ASP A 52 13.29 12.42 2.48
CA ASP A 52 12.92 11.18 1.79
C ASP A 52 12.16 11.52 0.50
N TYR A 53 12.87 11.45 -0.64
CA TYR A 53 12.32 11.67 -1.97
C TYR A 53 11.99 10.38 -2.72
N ASP A 54 11.92 9.25 -2.03
CA ASP A 54 11.55 7.99 -2.66
C ASP A 54 10.12 8.09 -3.24
N LEU A 55 10.03 7.78 -4.53
CA LEU A 55 8.78 7.79 -5.30
C LEU A 55 8.17 6.40 -5.40
N SER A 56 8.88 5.38 -4.93
CA SER A 56 8.35 4.03 -4.84
C SER A 56 7.12 4.02 -3.94
N ASN A 57 6.21 3.10 -4.24
CA ASN A 57 5.23 2.71 -3.24
C ASN A 57 5.95 1.76 -2.30
N GLU A 58 6.09 2.12 -1.03
CA GLU A 58 6.55 1.17 -0.02
C GLU A 58 5.69 -0.08 -0.17
N SER A 59 6.34 -1.24 -0.28
CA SER A 59 5.62 -2.51 -0.27
C SER A 59 4.76 -2.50 0.99
N HIS A 60 3.45 -2.40 0.84
CA HIS A 60 2.54 -2.51 1.98
C HIS A 60 2.88 -3.84 2.62
N GLY A 61 3.45 -3.78 3.82
CA GLY A 61 3.94 -4.97 4.49
C GLY A 61 2.79 -5.95 4.59
N ARG A 62 2.80 -7.00 3.75
CA ARG A 62 1.91 -8.13 3.94
C ARG A 62 2.18 -8.58 5.37
N PRO A 63 1.17 -8.69 6.24
CA PRO A 63 1.37 -9.25 7.56
C PRO A 63 2.20 -10.50 7.42
N LYS A 64 3.29 -10.59 8.19
CA LYS A 64 4.26 -11.67 8.04
C LYS A 64 3.48 -12.99 8.07
N THR A 65 3.54 -13.73 6.97
CA THR A 65 2.87 -15.03 6.86
C THR A 65 3.38 -15.91 8.00
N GLN A 66 2.48 -16.28 8.92
CA GLN A 66 2.84 -17.06 10.12
C GLN A 66 3.15 -18.52 9.81
N VAL A 67 2.62 -19.03 8.69
CA VAL A 67 2.70 -20.44 8.31
C VAL A 67 3.03 -20.54 6.83
N ASP A 68 4.02 -21.35 6.48
CA ASP A 68 4.38 -21.61 5.09
C ASP A 68 3.19 -22.15 4.27
N SER A 69 2.93 -21.52 3.13
CA SER A 69 1.82 -21.88 2.25
C SER A 69 1.98 -23.28 1.67
N ASP A 70 3.21 -23.74 1.42
CA ASP A 70 3.45 -25.04 0.82
C ASP A 70 3.15 -26.17 1.82
N VAL A 71 3.43 -25.94 3.11
CA VAL A 71 3.13 -26.87 4.20
C VAL A 71 1.62 -26.99 4.44
N VAL A 72 0.90 -25.86 4.46
CA VAL A 72 -0.57 -25.85 4.58
C VAL A 72 -1.20 -26.57 3.40
N LYS A 73 -0.72 -26.30 2.18
CA LYS A 73 -1.22 -26.91 0.96
C LYS A 73 -1.02 -28.42 0.94
N ALA A 74 0.17 -28.90 1.28
CA ALA A 74 0.46 -30.34 1.35
C ALA A 74 -0.44 -31.06 2.38
N THR A 75 -0.74 -30.41 3.50
CA THR A 75 -1.60 -30.99 4.56
C THR A 75 -3.06 -31.08 4.11
N ALA A 76 -3.57 -30.03 3.46
CA ALA A 76 -4.92 -30.00 2.92
C ALA A 76 -5.11 -30.99 1.77
N GLU A 77 -4.09 -31.18 0.92
CA GLU A 77 -4.11 -32.16 -0.17
C GLU A 77 -4.01 -33.61 0.34
N ALA A 78 -3.25 -33.85 1.41
CA ALA A 78 -3.14 -35.17 2.03
C ALA A 78 -4.45 -35.61 2.73
N ASN A 79 -5.24 -34.67 3.26
CA ASN A 79 -6.51 -34.94 3.92
C ASN A 79 -7.59 -33.95 3.46
N SER A 80 -8.22 -34.23 2.31
CA SER A 80 -9.24 -33.36 1.73
C SER A 80 -10.50 -33.16 2.60
N SER A 81 -10.69 -33.98 3.63
CA SER A 81 -11.78 -33.84 4.60
C SER A 81 -11.47 -32.86 5.74
N GLN A 82 -10.23 -32.36 5.85
CA GLN A 82 -9.88 -31.39 6.88
C GLN A 82 -10.56 -30.05 6.63
N SER A 83 -11.23 -29.57 7.67
CA SER A 83 -11.84 -28.26 7.66
C SER A 83 -10.79 -27.18 7.91
N ALA A 84 -11.07 -25.96 7.43
CA ALA A 84 -10.24 -24.80 7.74
C ALA A 84 -10.14 -24.53 9.27
N CYS A 85 -11.09 -25.01 10.08
CA CYS A 85 -11.01 -24.93 11.56
C CYS A 85 -9.87 -25.81 12.08
N GLU A 86 -9.84 -27.06 11.66
CA GLU A 86 -8.84 -28.02 12.10
C GLU A 86 -7.45 -27.58 11.66
N LEU A 87 -7.30 -27.11 10.42
CA LEU A 87 -6.05 -26.53 9.93
C LEU A 87 -5.63 -25.31 10.77
N SER A 88 -6.55 -24.41 11.11
CA SER A 88 -6.23 -23.24 11.94
C SER A 88 -5.76 -23.62 13.34
N LEU A 89 -6.35 -24.65 13.95
CA LEU A 89 -5.96 -25.18 15.25
C LEU A 89 -4.60 -25.89 15.17
N MET A 90 -4.36 -26.70 14.13
CA MET A 90 -3.09 -27.38 13.89
C MET A 90 -1.92 -26.41 13.78
N TYR A 91 -2.12 -25.30 13.07
CA TYR A 91 -1.10 -24.29 12.86
C TYR A 91 -1.11 -23.16 13.90
N ASN A 92 -1.95 -23.28 14.94
CA ASN A 92 -2.12 -22.27 15.99
C ASN A 92 -2.32 -20.84 15.45
N VAL A 93 -3.07 -20.73 14.35
CA VAL A 93 -3.44 -19.47 13.71
C VAL A 93 -4.90 -19.16 13.97
N SER A 94 -5.23 -17.91 14.29
CA SER A 94 -6.63 -17.50 14.37
C SER A 94 -7.23 -17.48 12.97
N LYS A 95 -8.44 -18.04 12.79
CA LYS A 95 -9.20 -17.79 11.57
C LYS A 95 -9.41 -16.30 11.39
N GLN A 96 -8.98 -15.76 10.25
CA GLN A 96 -9.45 -14.45 9.82
C GLN A 96 -10.93 -14.61 9.44
N SER A 97 -11.81 -13.86 10.11
CA SER A 97 -13.22 -13.73 9.75
C SER A 97 -13.40 -13.00 8.42
#